data_AF-A0A327JW55-F1
#
_entry.id   AF-A0A327JW55-F1
#
_cell.length_a   1.000
_cell.length_b   1.000
_cell.length_c   1.000
_cell.angle_alpha   90.00
_cell.angle_beta   90.00
_cell.angle_gamma   90.00
#
_symmetry.space_group_name_H-M   'P 1'
#
loop_
_entity.id
_entity.type
_entity.pdbx_description
1 polymer ?
#
loop_
_entity_poly.entity_id
_entity_poly.type
_entity_poly.pdbx_seq_one_letter_code
_entity_poly.pdbx_strand_id
1 'polypeptide(L)'
;MTRVSYLENLKRHMEGVERDMQAARQKIESGAAVDKVSASGELAALEAQHRELMERMDHAIEHHSDEWSPLHTEFQRDVDALTDSLERWIDHYPGARVVERE
;
A
#
# COMPACT_ATOMS: atom_id res chain seq x y z
N MET A 1 17.41 -3.38 16.80
CA MET A 1 16.04 -3.46 16.26
C MET A 1 15.60 -4.91 16.36
N THR A 2 14.54 -5.22 17.11
CA THR A 2 14.04 -6.60 17.25
C THR A 2 13.13 -6.94 16.07
N ARG A 3 12.96 -8.25 15.77
CA ARG A 3 12.10 -8.74 14.68
C ARG A 3 10.67 -8.17 14.75
N VAL A 4 10.12 -8.11 15.96
CA VAL A 4 8.80 -7.54 16.25
C VAL A 4 8.74 -6.05 15.88
N SER A 5 9.73 -5.25 16.30
CA SER A 5 9.75 -3.81 15.98
C SER A 5 9.91 -3.50 14.50
N TYR A 6 10.50 -4.40 13.70
CA TYR A 6 10.58 -4.25 12.25
C TYR A 6 9.22 -4.53 11.58
N LEU A 7 8.56 -5.63 11.94
CA LEU A 7 7.22 -5.96 11.43
C LEU A 7 6.19 -4.89 11.80
N GLU A 8 6.24 -4.39 13.03
CA GLU A 8 5.41 -3.26 13.46
C GLU A 8 5.71 -1.97 12.69
N ASN A 9 6.95 -1.79 12.23
CA ASN A 9 7.30 -0.63 11.40
C ASN A 9 6.75 -0.78 9.98
N LEU A 10 6.91 -1.94 9.36
CA LEU A 10 6.33 -2.21 8.04
C LEU A 10 4.80 -2.17 8.08
N LYS A 11 4.17 -2.70 9.13
CA LYS A 11 2.70 -2.65 9.30
C LYS A 11 2.21 -1.21 9.38
N ARG A 12 2.89 -0.35 10.15
CA ARG A 12 2.60 1.10 10.18
C ARG A 12 2.80 1.78 8.83
N HIS A 13 3.80 1.35 8.06
CA HIS A 13 4.00 1.84 6.69
C HIS A 13 2.80 1.43 5.81
N MET A 14 2.39 0.17 5.86
CA MET A 14 1.23 -0.34 5.13
C MET A 14 -0.09 0.32 5.54
N GLU A 15 -0.27 0.68 6.81
CA GLU A 15 -1.39 1.51 7.28
C GLU A 15 -1.34 2.94 6.73
N GLY A 16 -0.14 3.47 6.44
CA GLY A 16 0.04 4.73 5.71
C GLY A 16 -0.43 4.60 4.25
N VAL A 17 0.08 3.58 3.55
CA VAL A 17 -0.30 3.26 2.17
C VAL A 17 -1.82 3.06 2.04
N GLU A 18 -2.45 2.36 2.98
CA GLU A 18 -3.91 2.19 2.99
C GLU A 18 -4.66 3.52 3.10
N ARG A 19 -4.21 4.42 3.99
CA ARG A 19 -4.81 5.75 4.15
C ARG A 19 -4.72 6.56 2.86
N ASP A 20 -3.58 6.49 2.18
CA ASP A 20 -3.37 7.19 0.91
C ASP A 20 -4.28 6.62 -0.19
N MET A 21 -4.41 5.29 -0.28
CA MET A 21 -5.35 4.63 -1.20
C MET A 21 -6.81 5.05 -0.93
N GLN A 22 -7.23 5.06 0.35
CA GLN A 22 -8.58 5.47 0.73
C GLN A 22 -8.86 6.94 0.39
N ALA A 23 -7.90 7.82 0.65
CA ALA A 23 -8.03 9.24 0.34
C ALA A 23 -8.07 9.47 -1.19
N ALA A 24 -7.23 8.77 -1.94
CA ALA A 24 -7.23 8.81 -3.40
C ALA A 24 -8.55 8.30 -4.00
N ARG A 25 -9.13 7.23 -3.41
CA ARG A 25 -10.44 6.71 -3.79
C ARG A 25 -11.54 7.77 -3.66
N GLN A 26 -11.61 8.44 -2.51
CA GLN A 26 -12.60 9.50 -2.27
C GLN A 26 -12.47 10.66 -3.27
N LYS A 27 -11.22 11.00 -3.63
CA LYS A 27 -10.93 12.05 -4.62
C LYS A 27 -11.39 11.67 -6.02
N ILE A 28 -11.13 10.44 -6.46
CA ILE A 28 -11.61 9.95 -7.76
C ILE A 28 -13.13 9.84 -7.78
N GLU A 29 -13.74 9.38 -6.69
CA GLU A 29 -15.19 9.27 -6.58
C GLU A 29 -15.88 10.64 -6.74
N SER A 30 -15.24 11.71 -6.28
CA SER A 30 -15.71 13.09 -6.41
C SER A 30 -15.22 13.83 -7.67
N GLY A 31 -14.33 13.23 -8.46
CA GLY A 31 -13.72 13.81 -9.66
C GLY A 31 -14.51 13.61 -10.98
N ALA A 32 -13.92 14.06 -12.09
CA ALA A 32 -14.52 13.97 -13.43
C ALA A 32 -14.61 12.52 -13.95
N ALA A 33 -15.69 12.21 -14.69
CA ALA A 33 -16.08 10.83 -15.04
C ALA A 33 -15.15 10.11 -16.03
N VAL A 34 -14.37 10.83 -16.84
CA VAL A 34 -13.56 10.25 -17.93
C VAL A 34 -12.37 9.43 -17.42
N ASP A 35 -11.75 9.83 -16.31
CA ASP A 35 -10.61 9.10 -15.73
C ASP A 35 -11.03 8.16 -14.59
N LYS A 36 -12.29 8.25 -14.15
CA LYS A 36 -12.80 7.55 -12.96
C LYS A 36 -12.78 6.03 -13.09
N VAL A 37 -13.17 5.48 -14.25
CA VAL A 37 -13.24 4.01 -14.42
C VAL A 37 -11.85 3.38 -14.43
N SER A 38 -10.91 3.95 -15.20
CA SER A 38 -9.52 3.45 -15.26
C SER A 38 -8.82 3.64 -13.91
N ALA A 39 -8.92 4.83 -13.32
CA ALA A 39 -8.28 5.11 -12.04
C ALA A 39 -8.84 4.22 -10.92
N SER A 40 -10.16 4.01 -10.84
CA SER A 40 -10.75 3.08 -9.87
C SER A 40 -10.35 1.62 -10.10
N GLY A 41 -10.21 1.18 -11.36
CA GLY A 41 -9.77 -0.18 -11.68
C GLY A 41 -8.33 -0.44 -11.26
N GLU A 42 -7.43 0.50 -11.57
CA GLU A 42 -6.02 0.42 -11.15
C GLU A 42 -5.86 0.52 -9.63
N LEU A 43 -6.62 1.40 -8.97
CA LEU A 43 -6.63 1.50 -7.52
C LEU A 43 -7.10 0.21 -6.84
N ALA A 44 -8.15 -0.43 -7.38
CA ALA A 44 -8.63 -1.70 -6.86
C ALA A 44 -7.58 -2.82 -6.96
N ALA A 45 -6.73 -2.80 -8.00
CA ALA A 45 -5.62 -3.74 -8.12
C ALA A 45 -4.54 -3.49 -7.05
N LEU A 46 -4.23 -2.22 -6.76
CA LEU A 46 -3.32 -1.82 -5.68
C LEU A 46 -3.88 -2.20 -4.30
N GLU A 47 -5.18 -1.99 -4.05
CA GLU A 47 -5.88 -2.42 -2.82
C GLU A 47 -5.81 -3.95 -2.64
N ALA A 48 -5.92 -4.73 -3.72
CA ALA A 48 -5.80 -6.18 -3.66
C ALA A 48 -4.38 -6.64 -3.30
N GLN A 49 -3.35 -6.01 -3.91
CA GLN A 49 -1.94 -6.28 -3.58
C GLN A 49 -1.62 -5.91 -2.13
N HIS A 50 -2.13 -4.77 -1.65
CA HIS A 50 -1.98 -4.35 -0.26
C HIS A 50 -2.52 -5.40 0.71
N ARG A 51 -3.73 -5.89 0.45
CA ARG A 51 -4.39 -6.91 1.29
C ARG A 51 -3.61 -8.22 1.32
N GLU A 52 -3.19 -8.71 0.15
CA GLU A 52 -2.39 -9.93 0.05
C GLU A 52 -1.08 -9.80 0.85
N LEU A 53 -0.41 -8.65 0.75
CA LEU A 53 0.83 -8.39 1.47
C LEU A 53 0.59 -8.35 2.99
N MET A 54 -0.46 -7.68 3.44
CA MET A 54 -0.85 -7.64 4.86
C MET A 54 -1.16 -9.04 5.41
N GLU A 55 -1.92 -9.85 4.67
CA GLU A 55 -2.23 -11.24 5.06
C GLU A 55 -0.95 -12.10 5.18
N ARG A 56 -0.02 -11.97 4.22
CA ARG A 56 1.28 -12.66 4.27
C ARG A 56 2.11 -12.23 5.48
N MET A 57 2.10 -10.94 5.82
CA MET A 57 2.83 -10.40 6.97
C MET A 57 2.24 -10.87 8.30
N ASP A 58 0.92 -10.85 8.45
CA ASP A 58 0.24 -11.33 9.65
C ASP A 58 0.50 -12.84 9.85
N HIS A 59 0.45 -13.65 8.78
CA HIS A 59 0.83 -15.05 8.84
C HIS A 59 2.30 -15.24 9.24
N ALA A 60 3.23 -14.43 8.72
CA ALA A 60 4.64 -14.50 9.09
C ALA A 60 4.90 -14.14 10.56
N ILE A 61 4.12 -13.21 11.12
CA ILE A 61 4.15 -12.85 12.55
C ILE A 61 3.68 -14.01 13.41
N GLU A 62 2.53 -14.61 13.07
CA GLU A 62 1.91 -15.70 13.85
C GLU A 62 2.78 -16.97 13.86
N HIS A 63 3.42 -17.28 12.74
CA HIS A 63 4.17 -18.53 12.58
C HIS A 63 5.65 -18.46 12.99
N HIS A 64 6.12 -17.33 13.56
CA HIS A 64 7.48 -17.13 14.07
C HIS A 64 8.58 -17.72 13.14
N SER A 65 8.41 -17.58 11.83
CA SER A 65 9.19 -18.32 10.83
C SER A 65 10.69 -18.21 11.09
N ASP A 66 11.36 -19.36 11.23
CA ASP A 66 12.83 -19.47 11.28
C ASP A 66 13.49 -18.98 9.97
N GLU A 67 12.71 -18.81 8.90
CA GLU A 67 13.11 -18.27 7.58
C GLU A 67 12.98 -16.73 7.49
N TRP A 68 13.06 -16.05 8.63
CA TRP A 68 12.83 -14.61 8.76
C TRP A 68 13.71 -13.72 7.85
N SER A 69 14.96 -14.08 7.60
CA SER A 69 15.89 -13.22 6.84
C SER A 69 15.56 -13.11 5.33
N PRO A 70 15.28 -14.21 4.61
CA PRO A 70 14.79 -14.11 3.23
C PRO A 70 13.40 -13.46 3.15
N LEU A 71 12.46 -13.82 4.04
CA LEU A 71 11.12 -13.22 4.08
C LEU A 71 11.15 -11.71 4.34
N HIS A 72 12.06 -11.24 5.21
CA HIS A 72 12.27 -9.81 5.48
C HIS A 72 12.57 -9.02 4.20
N THR A 73 13.53 -9.51 3.39
CA THR A 73 13.96 -8.79 2.19
C THR A 73 12.85 -8.78 1.13
N GLU A 74 12.09 -9.88 1.06
CA GLU A 74 10.92 -9.99 0.19
C GLU A 74 9.82 -9.01 0.62
N PHE A 75 9.45 -8.98 1.90
CA PHE A 75 8.44 -8.04 2.40
C PHE A 75 8.83 -6.58 2.18
N GLN A 76 10.08 -6.21 2.44
CA GLN A 76 10.53 -4.85 2.20
C GLN A 76 10.41 -4.48 0.73
N ARG A 77 10.85 -5.37 -0.17
CA ARG A 77 10.76 -5.16 -1.60
C ARG A 77 9.31 -5.04 -2.08
N ASP A 78 8.42 -5.88 -1.55
CA ASP A 78 7.01 -5.87 -1.91
C ASP A 78 6.31 -4.58 -1.42
N VAL A 79 6.62 -4.11 -0.21
CA VAL A 79 6.13 -2.83 0.32
C VAL A 79 6.65 -1.66 -0.51
N ASP A 80 7.96 -1.64 -0.82
CA ASP A 80 8.57 -0.58 -1.63
C ASP A 80 7.95 -0.57 -3.05
N ALA A 81 7.75 -1.74 -3.66
CA ALA A 81 7.13 -1.86 -4.98
C ALA A 81 5.67 -1.41 -5.00
N LEU A 82 4.90 -1.72 -3.95
CA LEU A 82 3.53 -1.25 -3.79
C LEU A 82 3.48 0.28 -3.64
N THR A 83 4.38 0.83 -2.84
CA THR A 83 4.50 2.28 -2.62
C THR A 83 4.85 2.99 -3.91
N ASP A 84 5.89 2.54 -4.63
CA ASP A 84 6.27 3.06 -5.95
C ASP A 84 5.10 3.00 -6.95
N SER A 85 4.31 1.92 -6.90
CA SER A 85 3.17 1.74 -7.80
C SER A 85 2.03 2.71 -7.47
N LEU A 86 1.77 2.94 -6.18
CA LEU A 86 0.81 3.95 -5.73
C LEU A 86 1.25 5.36 -6.10
N GLU A 87 2.53 5.71 -5.89
CA GLU A 87 3.07 7.02 -6.26
C GLU A 87 2.94 7.29 -7.75
N ARG A 88 3.34 6.33 -8.60
CA ARG A 88 3.18 6.44 -10.06
C ARG A 88 1.73 6.59 -10.47
N TRP A 89 0.83 5.86 -9.81
CA TRP A 89 -0.60 5.96 -10.07
C TRP A 89 -1.14 7.34 -9.66
N ILE A 90 -0.71 7.91 -8.52
CA ILE A 90 -1.08 9.28 -8.11
C ILE A 90 -0.56 10.31 -9.11
N ASP A 91 0.67 10.15 -9.60
CA ASP A 91 1.24 11.04 -10.61
C ASP A 91 0.54 10.93 -11.96
N HIS A 92 0.07 9.73 -12.32
CA HIS A 92 -0.74 9.52 -13.52
C HIS A 92 -2.14 10.14 -13.40
N TYR A 93 -2.72 10.10 -12.20
CA TYR A 93 -4.04 10.65 -11.88
C TYR A 93 -3.94 11.82 -10.91
N PRO A 94 -3.53 13.02 -11.34
CA PRO A 94 -3.31 14.16 -10.44
C PRO A 94 -4.57 14.60 -9.68
N GLY A 95 -5.77 14.25 -10.19
CA GLY A 95 -7.04 14.45 -9.49
C GLY A 95 -7.19 13.60 -8.21
N ALA A 96 -6.39 12.54 -8.06
CA ALA A 96 -6.35 11.67 -6.89
C ALA A 96 -5.36 12.16 -5.81
N ARG A 97 -4.49 13.14 -6.13
CA ARG A 97 -3.46 13.64 -5.21
C ARG A 97 -4.10 14.27 -3.97
N VAL A 98 -3.76 13.74 -2.81
CA VAL A 98 -4.13 14.31 -1.52
C VAL A 98 -3.18 15.47 -1.24
N VAL A 99 -3.64 16.69 -1.47
CA VAL A 99 -2.89 17.88 -1.03
C VAL A 99 -3.15 17.98 0.47
N GLU A 100 -2.17 17.59 1.29
CA GLU A 100 -2.18 17.95 2.71
C GLU A 100 -2.23 19.47 2.77
N ARG A 101 -3.32 20.02 3.30
CA ARG A 101 -3.36 21.44 3.64
C ARG A 101 -2.52 21.61 4.90
N GLU A 102 -1.37 22.26 4.75
CA GLU A 102 -0.58 22.83 5.85
C GLU A 102 -1.42 23.76 6.74
#